data_AF-A0A372LW23-F1
#
_entry.id   AF-A0A372LW23-F1
#
_cell.length_a   1.000
_cell.length_b   1.000
_cell.length_c   1.000
_cell.angle_alpha   90.00
_cell.angle_beta   90.00
_cell.angle_gamma   90.00
#
_symmetry.space_group_name_H-M   'P 1'
#
loop_
_entity.id
_entity.type
_entity.pdbx_description
1 polymer ?
#
loop_
_entity_poly.entity_id
_entity_poly.type
_entity_poly.pdbx_seq_one_letter_code
_entity_poly.pdbx_strand_id
1 'polypeptide(L)' 'MRDIDLIRTQQEWDHAYRQLAERPGNTALRRRLIMLSNRLHSDPRLRSESARARLRQVARTER' A
#
# COMPACT_ATOMS: atom_id res chain seq x y z
N MET A 1 13.33 3.77 3.03
CA MET A 1 12.50 4.28 1.92
C MET A 1 12.28 5.77 2.13
N ARG A 2 12.23 6.62 1.09
CA ARG A 2 11.86 8.03 1.26
C ARG A 2 10.34 8.16 1.41
N ASP A 3 9.83 9.26 1.96
CA ASP A 3 8.38 9.42 2.18
C ASP A 3 7.57 9.35 0.89
N ILE A 4 8.10 9.92 -0.20
CA ILE A 4 7.51 9.81 -1.55
C ILE A 4 7.40 8.36 -2.02
N ASP A 5 8.44 7.54 -1.78
CA ASP A 5 8.44 6.13 -2.16
C ASP A 5 7.40 5.34 -1.35
N LEU A 6 7.17 5.73 -0.09
CA LEU A 6 6.19 5.13 0.81
C LEU A 6 4.75 5.49 0.41
N ILE A 7 4.49 6.76 0.10
CA ILE A 7 3.19 7.24 -0.41
C ILE A 7 2.86 6.53 -1.72
N ARG A 8 3.80 6.46 -2.65
CA ARG A 8 3.63 5.74 -3.92
C ARG A 8 3.34 4.25 -3.71
N THR A 9 4.06 3.60 -2.79
CA THR A 9 3.83 2.19 -2.46
C THR A 9 2.42 1.97 -1.90
N GLN A 10 1.91 2.89 -1.07
CA GLN A 10 0.55 2.85 -0.54
C GLN A 10 -0.51 3.04 -1.65
N GLN A 11 -0.30 3.99 -2.56
CA GLN A 11 -1.21 4.22 -3.70
C GLN A 11 -1.27 2.99 -4.63
N GLU A 12 -0.11 2.40 -4.95
CA GLU A 12 -0.04 1.17 -5.75
C GLU A 12 -0.73 -0.01 -5.05
N TRP A 13 -0.64 -0.07 -3.71
CA TRP A 13 -1.32 -1.09 -2.92
C TRP A 13 -2.85 -0.93 -2.99
N ASP A 14 -3.36 0.28 -2.78
CA ASP A 14 -4.80 0.58 -2.84
C ASP A 14 -5.37 0.26 -4.24
N HIS A 15 -4.63 0.60 -5.29
CA HIS A 15 -5.00 0.32 -6.66
C HIS A 15 -5.02 -1.17 -6.98
N ALA A 16 -3.99 -1.92 -6.55
CA ALA A 16 -3.94 -3.37 -6.73
C ALA A 16 -5.04 -4.08 -5.94
N TYR A 17 -5.37 -3.59 -4.74
CA TYR A 17 -6.46 -4.13 -3.92
C TYR A 17 -7.83 -3.96 -4.61
N ARG A 18 -8.12 -2.75 -5.13
CA ARG A 18 -9.38 -2.49 -5.86
C ARG A 18 -9.53 -3.38 -7.09
N GLN A 19 -8.49 -3.49 -7.92
CA GLN A 19 -8.53 -4.37 -9.08
C GLN A 19 -8.70 -5.85 -8.70
N LEU A 20 -8.10 -6.28 -7.58
CA LEU A 20 -8.28 -7.65 -7.10
C LEU A 20 -9.69 -7.88 -6.57
N ALA A 21 -10.31 -6.89 -5.92
CA ALA A 21 -11.70 -6.98 -5.47
C ALA A 21 -12.66 -7.13 -6.67
N GLU A 22 -12.39 -6.46 -7.78
CA GLU A 22 -13.14 -6.61 -9.03
C GLU A 22 -12.86 -7.94 -9.75
N ARG A 23 -11.63 -8.45 -9.63
CA ARG A 23 -11.15 -9.66 -10.35
C ARG A 23 -10.41 -10.62 -9.40
N PRO A 24 -11.13 -11.31 -8.50
CA PRO A 24 -10.51 -12.09 -7.41
C PRO A 24 -9.66 -13.28 -7.87
N GLY A 25 -9.85 -13.76 -9.10
CA GLY A 25 -9.07 -14.85 -9.69
C GLY A 25 -7.69 -14.44 -10.22
N ASN A 26 -7.35 -13.14 -10.22
CA ASN A 26 -6.10 -12.68 -10.79
C ASN A 26 -4.90 -12.91 -9.83
N THR A 27 -4.18 -14.00 -10.07
CA THR A 27 -3.00 -14.40 -9.27
C THR A 27 -1.83 -13.41 -9.38
N ALA A 28 -1.68 -12.70 -10.49
CA ALA A 28 -0.67 -11.66 -10.63
C ALA A 28 -0.97 -10.45 -9.72
N LEU A 29 -2.24 -10.03 -9.63
CA LEU A 29 -2.66 -8.99 -8.68
C LEU A 29 -2.46 -9.42 -7.23
N ARG A 30 -2.77 -10.67 -6.88
CA ARG A 30 -2.47 -11.23 -5.55
C ARG A 30 -0.98 -11.16 -5.21
N ARG A 31 -0.12 -11.62 -6.13
CA ARG A 31 1.35 -11.58 -5.94
C ARG A 31 1.85 -10.15 -5.78
N ARG A 32 1.35 -9.22 -6.60
CA ARG A 32 1.71 -7.80 -6.50
C ARG A 32 1.27 -7.20 -5.18
N LEU A 33 0.06 -7.51 -4.70
CA LEU A 33 -0.44 -7.05 -3.41
C LEU A 33 0.43 -7.57 -2.26
N ILE A 34 0.83 -8.85 -2.27
CA ILE A 34 1.71 -9.44 -1.25
C ILE A 34 3.07 -8.75 -1.24
N MET A 35 3.67 -8.49 -2.40
CA MET A 35 4.95 -7.79 -2.51
C MET A 35 4.86 -6.36 -1.94
N LEU A 36 3.81 -5.61 -2.30
CA LEU A 36 3.58 -4.27 -1.78
C LEU A 36 3.31 -4.29 -0.27
N SER A 37 2.52 -5.24 0.23
CA SER A 37 2.30 -5.45 1.67
C SER A 37 3.62 -5.70 2.41
N ASN A 38 4.50 -6.56 1.89
CA ASN A 38 5.80 -6.84 2.50
C ASN A 38 6.70 -5.60 2.50
N ARG A 39 6.68 -4.80 1.43
CA ARG A 39 7.44 -3.55 1.33
C ARG A 39 6.95 -2.47 2.29
N LEU A 40 5.64 -2.40 2.53
CA LEU A 40 5.06 -1.52 3.56
C LEU A 40 5.39 -2.04 4.96
N HIS A 41 5.28 -3.34 5.20
CA HIS A 41 5.51 -3.93 6.52
C HIS A 41 6.97 -3.88 6.98
N SER A 42 7.92 -3.88 6.03
CA SER A 42 9.34 -3.75 6.32
C SER A 42 9.77 -2.31 6.66
N ASP A 43 8.91 -1.31 6.42
CA ASP A 43 9.24 0.07 6.78
C ASP A 43 9.07 0.29 8.30
N PRO A 44 10.13 0.68 9.03
CA PRO A 44 10.07 0.89 10.48
C PRO A 44 8.99 1.89 10.92
N ARG A 45 8.64 2.84 10.05
CA ARG A 45 7.62 3.85 10.34
C ARG A 45 6.23 3.25 10.39
N LEU A 46 5.99 2.14 9.68
CA LEU A 46 4.70 1.45 9.64
C LEU A 46 4.54 0.40 10.75
N ARG A 47 5.45 0.36 11.73
CA ARG A 47 5.33 -0.50 12.91
C ARG A 47 4.26 -0.04 13.90
N SER A 48 3.86 1.24 13.87
CA SER A 48 2.74 1.74 14.65
C SER A 48 1.46 1.91 13.81
N GLU A 49 0.32 1.63 14.43
CA GLU A 49 -1.00 1.81 13.81
C GLU A 49 -1.30 3.29 13.54
N SER A 50 -0.82 4.20 14.39
CA SER A 50 -0.93 5.64 14.22
C SER A 50 -0.16 6.16 13.00
N ALA A 51 1.00 5.58 12.69
CA ALA A 51 1.77 5.93 11.51
C ALA A 51 1.14 5.39 10.22
N ARG A 52 0.55 4.19 10.27
CA ARG A 52 -0.30 3.65 9.18
C ARG A 52 -1.47 4.58 8.87
N ALA A 53 -2.17 5.05 9.91
CA ALA A 53 -3.31 5.95 9.76
C ALA A 53 -2.90 7.29 9.12
N ARG A 54 -1.78 7.88 9.56
CA ARG A 54 -1.24 9.14 8.98
C ARG A 54 -0.89 8.99 7.50
N LEU A 55 -0.25 7.89 7.10
CA LEU A 55 0.10 7.68 5.69
C LEU A 55 -1.13 7.47 4.81
N ARG A 56 -2.16 6.78 5.31
CA ARG A 56 -3.46 6.71 4.62
C ARG A 56 -4.11 8.09 4.48
N GLN A 57 -3.97 8.95 5.48
CA GLN A 57 -4.47 10.31 5.41
C GLN A 57 -3.71 11.12 4.35
N VAL A 58 -2.37 11.10 4.39
CA VAL A 58 -1.51 11.80 3.42
C VAL A 58 -1.79 11.33 1.99
N ALA A 59 -1.88 10.01 1.77
CA ALA A 59 -2.19 9.44 0.45
C ALA A 59 -3.58 9.82 -0.08
N ARG A 60 -4.53 10.18 0.79
CA ARG A 60 -5.86 10.68 0.39
C ARG A 60 -5.86 12.17 0.07
N THR A 61 -5.01 12.95 0.73
CA THR A 61 -4.88 14.40 0.52
C THR A 61 -4.00 14.78 -0.66
N GLU A 62 -3.05 13.93 -1.04
CA GLU A 62 -2.21 14.08 -2.25
C GLU A 62 -2.96 13.68 -3.55
N ARG A 63 -4.29 13.82 -3.58
CA ARG A 63 -5.15 13.39 -4.70
C ARG A 63 -5.46 14.51 -5.66
#